data_AF-A0A526QIW5-F1
#
_entry.id   AF-A0A526QIW5-F1
#
_cell.length_a   1.000
_cell.length_b   1.000
_cell.length_c   1.000
_cell.angle_alpha   90.00
_cell.angle_beta   90.00
_cell.angle_gamma   90.00
#
_symmetry.space_group_name_H-M   'P 1'
#
loop_
_entity.id
_entity.type
_entity.pdbx_description
1 polymer ?
#
loop_
_entity_poly.entity_id
_entity_poly.type
_entity_poly.pdbx_seq_one_letter_code
_entity_poly.pdbx_strand_id
1 'polypeptide(L)'
;GWGAITGVVAYDSNYEEVAGKVRLDVKPMDNLSLFIMGGYGTDDNLNDDAGNVIDAHGRGFYKQWSGNWAIWGGGTYTINEKTSFNAQLSYDEGKNFGVAANIAYEIVKGLKVTAEVDYLHVGEDTVTNWTKADKENSIGGILRFQRSF
;
A
#
# COMPACT_ATOMS: atom_id res chain seq x y z
N GLY A 1 19.85 -7.94 -11.79
CA GLY A 1 19.96 -6.47 -11.92
C GLY A 1 20.09 -5.87 -10.54
N TRP A 2 20.62 -4.64 -10.44
CA TRP A 2 20.82 -3.94 -9.16
C TRP A 2 19.51 -3.43 -8.53
N GLY A 3 18.47 -3.23 -9.34
CA GLY A 3 17.22 -2.63 -8.92
C GLY A 3 16.44 -2.02 -10.08
N ALA A 4 15.48 -1.15 -9.75
CA ALA A 4 14.71 -0.36 -10.70
C ALA A 4 14.28 0.97 -10.07
N ILE A 5 14.10 2.00 -10.90
CA ILE A 5 13.39 3.22 -10.53
C ILE A 5 12.15 3.29 -11.41
N THR A 6 10.98 3.39 -10.79
CA THR A 6 9.69 3.42 -11.50
C THR A 6 8.89 4.62 -11.02
N GLY A 7 8.27 5.33 -11.94
CA GLY A 7 7.40 6.46 -11.65
C GLY A 7 6.09 6.36 -12.40
N VAL A 8 5.01 6.83 -11.78
CA VAL A 8 3.69 6.98 -12.41
C VAL A 8 3.11 8.34 -12.04
N VAL A 9 2.37 8.93 -12.96
CA VAL A 9 1.61 10.16 -12.76
C VAL A 9 0.22 9.97 -13.37
N ALA A 10 -0.79 10.52 -12.71
CA ALA A 10 -2.17 10.49 -13.15
C ALA A 10 -2.80 11.86 -12.96
N TYR A 11 -3.74 12.17 -13.85
CA TYR A 11 -4.59 13.35 -13.77
C TYR A 11 -6.04 12.88 -13.64
N ASP A 12 -6.74 13.37 -12.61
CA ASP A 12 -8.16 13.15 -12.40
C ASP A 12 -8.94 14.30 -13.03
N SER A 13 -9.53 14.09 -14.20
CA SER A 13 -10.29 15.16 -14.88
C SER A 13 -11.60 15.53 -14.17
N ASN A 14 -12.11 14.69 -13.27
CA ASN A 14 -13.36 15.00 -12.55
C ASN A 14 -13.12 15.97 -11.40
N TYR A 15 -11.90 15.98 -10.85
CA TYR A 15 -11.49 16.86 -9.76
C TYR A 15 -10.39 17.85 -10.18
N GLU A 16 -9.90 17.76 -11.41
CA GLU A 16 -8.76 18.54 -11.94
C GLU A 16 -7.47 18.39 -11.12
N GLU A 17 -7.25 17.20 -10.54
CA GLU A 17 -6.15 16.93 -9.61
C GLU A 17 -5.05 16.06 -10.21
N VAL A 18 -3.83 16.22 -9.72
CA VAL A 18 -2.68 15.39 -10.12
C VAL A 18 -2.21 14.56 -8.94
N ALA A 19 -1.93 13.29 -9.20
CA ALA A 19 -1.26 12.41 -8.25
C ALA A 19 -0.11 11.67 -8.93
N GLY A 20 1.00 11.52 -8.21
CA GLY A 20 2.18 10.82 -8.68
C GLY A 20 2.81 9.95 -7.61
N LYS A 21 3.51 8.91 -8.04
CA LYS A 21 4.32 8.05 -7.18
C LYS A 21 5.66 7.74 -7.84
N VAL A 22 6.70 7.69 -7.04
CA VAL A 22 8.04 7.25 -7.46
C VAL A 22 8.51 6.16 -6.50
N ARG A 23 9.04 5.09 -7.05
CA ARG A 23 9.52 3.91 -6.34
C ARG A 23 10.94 3.60 -6.74
N LEU A 24 11.76 3.30 -5.74
CA LEU A 24 13.09 2.74 -5.88
C LEU A 24 13.08 1.32 -5.32
N ASP A 25 13.48 0.36 -6.16
CA ASP A 25 13.70 -1.03 -5.79
C ASP A 25 15.19 -1.33 -5.81
N VAL A 26 15.71 -2.00 -4.79
CA VAL A 26 17.11 -2.43 -4.71
C VAL A 26 17.21 -3.90 -4.31
N LYS A 27 18.20 -4.60 -4.88
CA LYS A 27 18.49 -6.00 -4.56
C LYS A 27 19.91 -6.12 -3.98
N PRO A 28 20.10 -5.84 -2.68
CA PRO A 28 21.43 -5.83 -2.06
C PRO A 28 22.08 -7.21 -1.96
N MET A 29 21.29 -8.28 -1.95
CA MET A 29 21.76 -9.68 -1.92
C MET A 29 20.75 -10.58 -2.63
N ASP A 30 21.14 -11.81 -2.98
CA ASP A 30 20.32 -12.66 -3.84
C ASP A 30 18.96 -13.05 -3.27
N ASN A 31 18.88 -13.16 -1.95
CA ASN A 31 17.69 -13.52 -1.20
C ASN A 31 16.97 -12.32 -0.55
N LEU A 32 17.39 -11.08 -0.81
CA LEU A 32 16.74 -9.88 -0.26
C LEU A 32 16.43 -8.87 -1.35
N SER A 33 15.18 -8.43 -1.40
CA SER A 33 14.73 -7.30 -2.20
C SER A 33 14.12 -6.25 -1.28
N LEU A 34 14.47 -4.99 -1.47
CA LEU A 34 13.96 -3.86 -0.69
C LEU A 34 13.37 -2.81 -1.62
N PHE A 35 12.42 -2.04 -1.11
CA PHE A 35 11.89 -0.89 -1.83
C PHE A 35 11.56 0.27 -0.89
N ILE A 36 11.56 1.47 -1.47
CA ILE A 36 10.97 2.67 -0.90
C ILE A 36 10.17 3.38 -1.99
N MET A 37 9.02 3.92 -1.63
CA MET A 37 8.12 4.61 -2.54
C MET A 37 7.58 5.86 -1.85
N GLY A 38 7.59 6.97 -2.56
CA GLY A 38 6.94 8.21 -2.15
C GLY A 38 5.82 8.56 -3.12
N GLY A 39 4.72 9.08 -2.59
CA GLY A 39 3.59 9.58 -3.34
C GLY A 39 3.32 11.02 -2.97
N TYR A 40 2.96 11.82 -3.97
CA TYR A 40 2.49 13.18 -3.80
C TYR A 40 1.27 13.41 -4.69
N GLY A 41 0.27 14.08 -4.19
CA GLY A 41 -0.88 14.49 -4.98
C GLY A 41 -1.54 15.71 -4.37
N THR A 42 -2.16 16.51 -5.22
CA THR A 42 -2.91 17.70 -4.83
C THR A 42 -4.31 17.33 -4.38
N ASP A 43 -4.91 18.14 -3.51
CA ASP A 43 -6.22 17.84 -2.90
C ASP A 43 -7.15 19.04 -2.72
N ASP A 44 -6.84 20.16 -3.35
CA ASP A 44 -7.59 21.41 -3.25
C ASP A 44 -9.06 21.25 -3.65
N ASN A 45 -9.34 20.44 -4.66
CA ASN A 45 -10.67 20.14 -5.20
C ASN A 45 -11.22 18.78 -4.72
N LEU A 46 -10.49 18.02 -3.90
CA LEU A 46 -10.95 16.72 -3.36
C LEU A 46 -11.82 16.85 -2.11
N ASN A 47 -11.95 18.06 -1.56
CA ASN A 47 -12.67 18.33 -0.30
C ASN A 47 -14.18 18.53 -0.46
N ASP A 48 -14.73 18.25 -1.65
CA ASP A 48 -16.08 18.68 -2.00
C ASP A 48 -17.16 17.63 -1.67
N ASP A 49 -18.30 18.13 -1.18
CA ASP A 49 -19.62 17.49 -1.26
C ASP A 49 -20.19 17.82 -2.66
N ALA A 50 -19.45 17.46 -3.72
CA ALA A 50 -19.65 17.94 -5.09
C ALA A 50 -20.94 17.44 -5.76
N GLY A 51 -21.74 16.62 -5.05
CA GLY A 51 -22.89 15.93 -5.61
C GLY A 51 -22.50 14.86 -6.62
N ASN A 52 -21.26 14.34 -6.54
CA ASN A 52 -20.80 13.22 -7.36
C ASN A 52 -21.49 11.93 -6.89
N VAL A 53 -21.54 10.91 -7.75
CA VAL A 53 -22.12 9.61 -7.36
C VAL A 53 -21.40 9.00 -6.14
N ILE A 54 -20.11 9.31 -5.98
CA ILE A 54 -19.31 9.06 -4.79
C ILE A 54 -18.39 10.28 -4.60
N ASP A 55 -18.62 11.08 -3.57
CA ASP A 55 -17.79 12.23 -3.23
C ASP A 55 -16.40 11.79 -2.76
N ALA A 56 -15.37 12.55 -3.13
CA ALA A 56 -13.97 12.18 -2.90
C ALA A 56 -13.55 12.27 -1.43
N HIS A 57 -14.18 13.13 -0.63
CA HIS A 57 -13.86 13.37 0.78
C HIS A 57 -12.34 13.30 1.03
N GLY A 58 -11.53 14.12 0.36
CA GLY A 58 -10.08 14.19 0.53
C GLY A 58 -9.25 13.06 -0.11
N ARG A 59 -9.85 12.02 -0.72
CA ARG A 59 -9.17 10.94 -1.47
C ARG A 59 -9.78 10.70 -2.84
N GLY A 60 -9.06 11.11 -3.88
CA GLY A 60 -9.43 10.84 -5.28
C GLY A 60 -9.07 9.42 -5.73
N PHE A 61 -9.48 9.04 -6.94
CA PHE A 61 -9.23 7.70 -7.49
C PHE A 61 -7.73 7.38 -7.56
N TYR A 62 -6.90 8.38 -7.85
CA TYR A 62 -5.45 8.23 -7.97
C TYR A 62 -4.68 8.60 -6.68
N LYS A 63 -5.32 9.28 -5.71
CA LYS A 63 -4.75 9.71 -4.42
C LYS A 63 -5.49 9.04 -3.25
N GLN A 64 -5.12 7.80 -2.97
CA GLN A 64 -5.78 6.94 -1.96
C GLN A 64 -5.24 7.11 -0.52
N TRP A 65 -4.49 8.18 -0.23
CA TRP A 65 -3.92 8.47 1.10
C TRP A 65 -4.44 9.81 1.65
N SER A 66 -4.35 10.00 2.96
CA SER A 66 -4.73 11.27 3.60
C SER A 66 -3.68 12.36 3.35
N GLY A 67 -4.14 13.59 3.12
CA GLY A 67 -3.30 14.76 2.83
C GLY A 67 -2.49 14.63 1.53
N ASN A 68 -1.43 15.43 1.40
CA ASN A 68 -0.75 15.61 0.12
C ASN A 68 0.31 14.55 -0.19
N TRP A 69 0.86 13.87 0.83
CA TRP A 69 1.93 12.90 0.64
C TRP A 69 1.72 11.61 1.42
N ALA A 70 2.35 10.55 0.90
CA ALA A 70 2.45 9.27 1.58
C ALA A 70 3.77 8.58 1.22
N ILE A 71 4.22 7.71 2.11
CA ILE A 71 5.45 6.94 1.98
C ILE A 71 5.19 5.46 2.28
N TRP A 72 5.83 4.61 1.50
CA TRP A 72 5.81 3.16 1.69
C TRP A 72 7.24 2.65 1.65
N GLY A 73 7.53 1.65 2.46
CA GLY A 73 8.81 0.97 2.44
C GLY A 73 8.64 -0.48 2.83
N GLY A 74 9.48 -1.35 2.31
CA GLY A 74 9.37 -2.76 2.63
C GLY A 74 10.37 -3.62 1.91
N GLY A 75 10.20 -4.92 2.06
CA GLY A 75 11.07 -5.87 1.43
C GLY A 75 10.56 -7.30 1.50
N THR A 76 11.26 -8.13 0.73
CA THR A 76 11.04 -9.55 0.62
C THR A 76 12.34 -10.27 0.91
N TYR A 77 12.32 -11.17 1.88
CA TYR A 77 13.42 -12.08 2.18
C TYR A 77 13.04 -13.51 1.77
N THR A 78 13.82 -14.10 0.87
CA THR A 78 13.67 -15.49 0.44
C THR A 78 14.39 -16.38 1.43
N ILE A 79 13.64 -17.10 2.25
CA ILE A 79 14.19 -18.00 3.27
C ILE A 79 14.76 -19.25 2.60
N ASN A 80 14.02 -19.80 1.63
CA ASN A 80 14.42 -20.93 0.80
C ASN A 80 13.59 -20.94 -0.50
N GLU A 81 13.79 -21.92 -1.37
CA GLU A 81 13.09 -22.05 -2.66
C GLU A 81 11.54 -22.09 -2.56
N LYS A 82 11.01 -22.49 -1.40
CA LYS A 82 9.55 -22.61 -1.16
C LYS A 82 9.01 -21.52 -0.25
N THR A 83 9.86 -20.75 0.42
CA THR A 83 9.42 -19.85 1.49
C THR A 83 9.99 -18.45 1.33
N SER A 84 9.12 -17.46 1.33
CA SER A 84 9.50 -16.05 1.38
C SER A 84 8.74 -15.33 2.48
N PHE A 85 9.42 -14.43 3.18
CA PHE A 85 8.85 -13.49 4.12
C PHE A 85 8.77 -12.10 3.48
N ASN A 86 7.67 -11.40 3.67
CA ASN A 86 7.48 -10.03 3.20
C ASN A 86 7.06 -9.14 4.37
N ALA A 87 7.57 -7.91 4.38
CA ALA A 87 7.13 -6.87 5.29
C ALA A 87 7.02 -5.54 4.56
N GLN A 88 5.98 -4.77 4.87
CA GLN A 88 5.74 -3.44 4.35
C GLN A 88 5.24 -2.52 5.47
N LEU A 89 5.72 -1.28 5.43
CA LEU A 89 5.28 -0.16 6.24
C LEU A 89 4.70 0.91 5.31
N SER A 90 3.66 1.59 5.78
CA SER A 90 3.07 2.74 5.09
C SER A 90 2.75 3.86 6.08
N TYR A 91 2.98 5.10 5.66
CA TYR A 91 2.64 6.28 6.45
C TYR A 91 2.17 7.43 5.55
N ASP A 92 1.25 8.25 6.01
CA ASP A 92 0.76 9.41 5.27
C ASP A 92 0.65 10.67 6.13
N GLU A 93 0.38 11.80 5.48
CA GLU A 93 0.26 13.11 6.14
C GLU A 93 -0.83 13.13 7.22
N GLY A 94 -1.91 12.35 7.02
CA GLY A 94 -2.99 12.19 7.99
C GLY A 94 -2.62 11.37 9.23
N LYS A 95 -1.33 11.02 9.39
CA LYS A 95 -0.77 10.20 10.47
C LYS A 95 -1.29 8.76 10.48
N ASN A 96 -1.82 8.26 9.36
CA ASN A 96 -2.17 6.85 9.26
C ASN A 96 -0.90 6.04 9.17
N PHE A 97 -0.80 4.98 9.96
CA PHE A 97 0.34 4.08 9.93
C PHE A 97 -0.13 2.64 9.70
N GLY A 98 0.48 1.97 8.72
CA GLY A 98 0.15 0.61 8.34
C GLY A 98 1.38 -0.29 8.39
N VAL A 99 1.18 -1.52 8.85
CA VAL A 99 2.16 -2.61 8.78
C VAL A 99 1.47 -3.81 8.16
N ALA A 100 2.07 -4.39 7.12
CA ALA A 100 1.65 -5.67 6.55
C ALA A 100 2.85 -6.61 6.56
N ALA A 101 2.69 -7.79 7.15
CA ALA A 101 3.72 -8.82 7.19
C ALA A 101 3.14 -10.17 6.82
N ASN A 102 3.80 -10.89 5.91
CA ASN A 102 3.33 -12.20 5.48
C ASN A 102 4.45 -13.22 5.24
N ILE A 103 4.08 -14.50 5.35
CA ILE A 103 4.90 -15.63 4.93
C ILE A 103 4.15 -16.33 3.81
N ALA A 104 4.80 -16.43 2.64
CA ALA A 104 4.33 -17.24 1.53
C ALA A 104 5.11 -18.56 1.51
N TYR A 105 4.38 -19.67 1.56
CA TYR A 105 4.94 -21.02 1.52
C TYR A 105 4.33 -21.85 0.39
N GLU A 106 5.19 -22.37 -0.49
CA GLU A 106 4.82 -23.31 -1.53
C GLU A 106 4.86 -24.74 -0.99
N ILE A 107 3.69 -25.25 -0.59
CA ILE A 107 3.54 -26.57 0.03
C ILE A 107 3.98 -27.66 -0.96
N VAL A 108 3.44 -27.58 -2.18
CA VAL A 108 3.80 -28.42 -3.33
C VAL A 108 3.90 -27.54 -4.56
N LYS A 109 4.58 -28.02 -5.61
CA LYS A 109 4.77 -27.26 -6.85
C LYS A 109 3.43 -26.74 -7.38
N GLY A 110 3.31 -25.42 -7.52
CA GLY A 110 2.13 -24.72 -8.00
C GLY A 110 1.03 -24.54 -6.94
N LEU A 111 1.23 -24.87 -5.66
CA LEU A 111 0.29 -24.57 -4.58
C LEU A 111 0.98 -23.74 -3.49
N LYS A 112 0.61 -22.46 -3.42
CA LYS A 112 1.15 -21.49 -2.47
C LYS A 112 0.09 -21.09 -1.45
N VAL A 113 0.46 -21.14 -0.17
CA VAL A 113 -0.33 -20.63 0.95
C VAL A 113 0.39 -19.41 1.51
N THR A 114 -0.33 -18.31 1.68
CA THR A 114 0.22 -17.07 2.24
C THR A 114 -0.58 -16.69 3.48
N ALA A 115 0.10 -16.58 4.61
CA ALA A 115 -0.47 -16.08 5.85
C ALA A 115 0.03 -14.64 6.07
N GLU A 116 -0.90 -13.71 6.24
CA GLU A 116 -0.65 -12.28 6.38
C GLU A 116 -1.28 -11.75 7.66
N VAL A 117 -0.57 -10.85 8.33
CA VAL A 117 -1.06 -10.08 9.48
C VAL A 117 -0.85 -8.61 9.15
N ASP A 118 -1.89 -7.83 9.41
CA ASP A 118 -1.95 -6.41 9.15
C ASP A 118 -2.22 -5.67 10.45
N TYR A 119 -1.50 -4.58 10.68
CA TYR A 119 -1.76 -3.62 11.74
C TYR A 119 -2.01 -2.26 11.12
N LEU A 120 -3.04 -1.58 11.63
CA LEU A 120 -3.44 -0.25 11.21
C LEU A 120 -3.58 0.64 12.44
N HIS A 121 -2.90 1.77 12.42
CA HIS A 121 -3.16 2.91 13.28
C HIS A 121 -3.86 3.99 12.45
N VAL A 122 -5.04 4.39 12.89
CA VAL A 122 -5.86 5.42 12.24
C VAL A 122 -5.46 6.77 12.83
N GLY A 123 -4.97 7.67 11.97
CA GLY A 123 -4.54 9.00 12.38
C GLY A 123 -5.68 10.01 12.52
N GLU A 124 -5.33 11.23 12.91
CA GLU A 124 -6.28 12.30 13.24
C GLU A 124 -7.08 12.79 12.03
N ASP A 125 -6.43 12.89 10.85
CA ASP A 125 -7.04 13.39 9.62
C ASP A 125 -7.33 12.23 8.65
N THR A 126 -8.18 11.29 9.12
CA THR A 126 -8.57 10.12 8.34
C THR A 126 -9.88 10.35 7.61
N VAL A 127 -9.84 10.17 6.31
CA VAL A 127 -11.01 10.25 5.43
C VAL A 127 -11.63 8.88 5.23
N THR A 128 -12.96 8.85 5.36
CA THR A 128 -13.91 7.70 5.45
C THR A 128 -13.34 6.30 5.17
N ASN A 129 -13.45 5.37 6.11
CA ASN A 129 -12.92 4.00 5.93
C ASN A 129 -14.03 3.01 5.53
N TRP A 130 -13.91 2.38 4.35
CA TRP A 130 -14.83 1.32 3.90
C TRP A 130 -14.66 0.00 4.67
N THR A 131 -13.50 -0.20 5.30
CA THR A 131 -13.17 -1.43 6.04
C THR A 131 -13.79 -1.49 7.45
N LYS A 132 -14.46 -0.41 7.90
CA LYS A 132 -14.97 -0.24 9.27
C LYS A 132 -13.93 -0.45 10.36
N ALA A 133 -12.65 -0.34 10.02
CA ALA A 133 -11.58 -0.31 11.00
C ALA A 133 -11.55 1.10 11.62
N ASP A 134 -12.55 1.35 12.48
CA ASP A 134 -12.84 2.68 13.05
C ASP A 134 -12.19 2.87 14.43
N LYS A 135 -11.47 1.84 14.91
CA LYS A 135 -10.66 1.94 16.12
C LYS A 135 -9.33 2.58 15.76
N GLU A 136 -8.83 3.42 16.66
CA GLU A 136 -7.49 4.02 16.60
C GLU A 136 -6.41 2.97 16.27
N ASN A 137 -6.55 1.76 16.80
CA ASN A 137 -5.65 0.65 16.52
C ASN A 137 -6.46 -0.58 16.11
N SER A 138 -6.10 -1.18 14.99
CA SER A 138 -6.77 -2.35 14.41
C SER A 138 -5.74 -3.40 13.99
N ILE A 139 -6.09 -4.67 14.18
CA ILE A 139 -5.31 -5.82 13.70
C ILE A 139 -6.20 -6.72 12.85
N GLY A 140 -5.66 -7.17 11.72
CA GLY A 140 -6.33 -8.05 10.79
C GLY A 140 -5.39 -9.12 10.27
N GLY A 141 -5.93 -10.06 9.50
CA GLY A 141 -5.11 -11.04 8.83
C GLY A 141 -5.84 -11.74 7.70
N ILE A 142 -5.06 -12.25 6.76
CA ILE A 142 -5.54 -12.91 5.55
C ILE A 142 -4.82 -14.23 5.40
N LEU A 143 -5.56 -15.30 5.13
CA LEU A 143 -5.01 -16.57 4.69
C LEU A 143 -5.40 -16.79 3.22
N ARG A 144 -4.40 -16.77 2.33
CA ARG A 144 -4.59 -16.88 0.89
C ARG A 144 -4.09 -18.22 0.37
N PHE A 145 -4.90 -18.85 -0.47
CA PHE A 145 -4.55 -20.06 -1.21
C PHE A 145 -4.47 -19.73 -2.70
N GLN A 146 -3.35 -20.04 -3.34
CA GLN A 146 -3.14 -19.84 -4.77
C GLN A 146 -2.67 -21.14 -5.42
N ARG A 147 -3.41 -21.62 -6.41
CA ARG A 147 -3.05 -22.76 -7.25
C ARG A 147 -2.72 -22.29 -8.66
N SER A 148 -1.63 -22.80 -9.22
CA SER A 148 -1.25 -22.65 -10.62
C SER A 148 -1.25 -24.04 -11.28
N PHE A 149 -1.83 -24.12 -12.48
CA PHE A 149 -2.01 -25.35 -13.25
C PHE A 149 -1.04 -25.41 -14.42
#